data_AF-A0A7V9QH50-F1
#
_entry.id   AF-A0A7V9QH50-F1
#
_cell.length_a   1.000
_cell.length_b   1.000
_cell.length_c   1.000
_cell.angle_alpha   90.00
_cell.angle_beta   90.00
_cell.angle_gamma   90.00
#
_symmetry.space_group_name_H-M   'P 1'
#
loop_
_entity.id
_entity.type
_entity.pdbx_description
1 polymer ?
#
loop_
_entity_poly.entity_id
_entity_poly.type
_entity_poly.pdbx_seq_one_letter_code
_entity_poly.pdbx_strand_id
1 'polypeptide(L)'
;MKDAGSTAVSSAAKMMSRRVAMMLFATALFMMNAATATAGMTGARAITGSCAARDARSDRLVAKLKAFVGKTDMGGTIEKTTMGLAEVSPSQVALVADKSICAKAAVAFDAKQLQKRNSYTLYVATLGSSYGVVNTIMLAPGYEAIYIFDKSWKYIGVK
;
A
#
# COMPACT_ATOMS: atom_id res chain seq x y z
N MET A 1 53.11 -49.31 -16.41
CA MET A 1 53.95 -50.30 -15.70
C MET A 1 53.74 -50.04 -14.21
N LYS A 2 53.03 -50.92 -13.48
CA LYS A 2 53.62 -51.94 -12.57
C LYS A 2 54.49 -51.26 -11.50
N ASP A 3 54.29 -51.35 -10.20
CA ASP A 3 53.66 -52.33 -9.30
C ASP A 3 53.40 -51.60 -7.95
N ALA A 4 52.30 -51.89 -7.23
CA ALA A 4 52.22 -52.80 -6.07
C ALA A 4 53.03 -52.36 -4.83
N GLY A 5 52.40 -52.42 -3.65
CA GLY A 5 53.17 -52.34 -2.40
C GLY A 5 52.38 -51.98 -1.15
N SER A 6 51.44 -52.84 -0.78
CA SER A 6 50.78 -52.88 0.54
C SER A 6 51.66 -53.62 1.55
N THR A 7 51.75 -53.12 2.80
CA THR A 7 51.80 -53.86 4.09
C THR A 7 52.00 -52.82 5.21
N ALA A 8 51.05 -52.51 6.11
CA ALA A 8 50.33 -53.30 7.11
C ALA A 8 51.20 -53.75 8.30
N VAL A 9 51.07 -53.08 9.45
CA VAL A 9 51.29 -53.58 10.83
C VAL A 9 50.67 -52.53 11.78
N SER A 10 49.90 -52.79 12.84
CA SER A 10 49.13 -53.91 13.36
C SER A 10 48.37 -53.37 14.58
N SER A 11 47.17 -53.90 14.80
CA SER A 11 46.52 -54.23 16.09
C SER A 11 46.56 -53.22 17.24
N ALA A 12 45.38 -52.70 17.64
CA ALA A 12 44.58 -53.20 18.77
C ALA A 12 45.10 -52.65 20.13
N ALA A 13 44.32 -52.23 21.10
CA ALA A 13 42.90 -52.29 21.37
C ALA A 13 42.65 -51.22 22.45
N LYS A 14 41.50 -50.55 22.42
CA LYS A 14 40.72 -50.34 23.65
C LYS A 14 39.32 -49.89 23.27
N MET A 15 38.43 -50.87 23.22
CA MET A 15 37.01 -50.66 23.50
C MET A 15 36.90 -49.94 24.84
N MET A 16 36.29 -48.76 24.86
CA MET A 16 35.43 -48.33 25.97
C MET A 16 34.60 -47.10 25.55
N SER A 17 33.28 -47.27 25.63
CA SER A 17 32.30 -46.20 25.85
C SER A 17 32.12 -45.12 24.77
N ARG A 18 31.69 -45.53 23.58
CA ARG A 18 31.23 -44.66 22.48
C ARG A 18 29.73 -44.33 22.58
N ARG A 19 29.20 -43.85 23.71
CA ARG A 19 27.76 -43.46 23.79
C ARG A 19 27.40 -42.21 24.63
N VAL A 20 28.36 -41.36 25.00
CA VAL A 20 28.02 -40.15 25.81
C VAL A 20 28.56 -38.82 25.26
N ALA A 21 29.43 -38.82 24.25
CA ALA A 21 29.94 -37.57 23.66
C ALA A 21 29.14 -37.09 22.44
N MET A 22 27.83 -37.36 22.42
CA MET A 22 26.89 -36.68 21.54
C MET A 22 26.44 -35.41 22.27
N MET A 23 26.48 -34.26 21.59
CA MET A 23 25.86 -32.98 21.99
C MET A 23 26.67 -31.93 22.77
N LEU A 24 27.94 -31.66 22.44
CA LEU A 24 28.59 -30.43 22.97
C LEU A 24 29.47 -29.66 21.97
N PHE A 25 29.19 -29.75 20.66
CA PHE A 25 29.92 -28.97 19.65
C PHE A 25 29.04 -28.60 18.43
N ALA A 26 27.94 -27.87 18.65
CA ALA A 26 27.10 -27.41 17.53
C ALA A 26 26.38 -26.08 17.74
N THR A 27 26.86 -25.18 18.62
CA THR A 27 26.19 -23.89 18.86
C THR A 27 27.18 -22.75 19.10
N ALA A 28 28.02 -22.44 18.12
CA ALA A 28 28.91 -21.28 18.21
C ALA A 28 29.20 -20.55 16.88
N LEU A 29 28.36 -20.74 15.85
CA LEU A 29 28.58 -20.11 14.54
C LEU A 29 27.26 -19.74 13.84
N PHE A 30 26.38 -18.98 14.51
CA PHE A 30 25.22 -18.35 13.85
C PHE A 30 24.74 -17.09 14.59
N MET A 31 25.65 -16.23 15.06
CA MET A 31 25.28 -14.92 15.62
C MET A 31 26.20 -13.78 15.15
N MET A 32 26.35 -13.63 13.83
CA MET A 32 26.92 -12.43 13.22
C MET A 32 26.20 -12.15 11.89
N ASN A 33 24.90 -11.84 11.95
CA ASN A 33 24.14 -11.23 10.85
C ASN A 33 22.82 -10.63 11.40
N ALA A 34 22.90 -9.91 12.51
CA ALA A 34 21.73 -9.28 13.13
C ALA A 34 22.09 -7.91 13.72
N ALA A 35 22.81 -7.06 12.97
CA ALA A 35 23.00 -5.66 13.35
C ALA A 35 23.52 -4.84 12.18
N THR A 36 22.64 -4.50 11.23
CA THR A 36 22.62 -3.20 10.52
C THR A 36 21.40 -3.16 9.60
N ALA A 37 20.21 -3.14 10.20
CA ALA A 37 19.02 -2.54 9.58
C ALA A 37 18.75 -1.18 10.25
N THR A 38 19.79 -0.35 10.36
CA THR A 38 19.70 1.06 10.78
C THR A 38 20.14 1.93 9.62
N ALA A 39 19.33 1.95 8.55
CA ALA A 39 19.44 2.93 7.50
C ALA A 39 18.04 3.14 6.90
N GLY A 40 17.38 4.23 7.31
CA GLY A 40 16.22 4.74 6.58
C GLY A 40 14.94 4.98 7.36
N MET A 41 14.95 5.18 8.69
CA MET A 41 13.91 6.03 9.28
C MET A 41 14.21 7.50 8.92
N THR A 42 14.17 7.82 7.63
CA THR A 42 13.81 9.19 7.23
C THR A 42 12.44 9.41 7.84
N GLY A 43 12.36 10.25 8.87
CA GLY A 43 11.15 10.46 9.67
C GLY A 43 9.93 10.50 8.77
N ALA A 44 9.08 9.48 8.87
CA ALA A 44 7.88 9.40 8.06
C ALA A 44 7.10 10.68 8.33
N ARG A 45 6.92 11.50 7.29
CA ARG A 45 6.21 12.76 7.39
C ARG A 45 4.84 12.46 7.99
N ALA A 46 4.55 13.02 9.16
CA ALA A 46 3.23 12.87 9.77
C ALA A 46 2.21 13.65 8.93
N ILE A 47 1.46 12.93 8.09
CA ILE A 47 0.40 13.51 7.26
C ILE A 47 -0.88 13.52 8.08
N THR A 48 -1.45 14.70 8.26
CA THR A 48 -2.76 14.88 8.89
C THR A 48 -3.83 15.08 7.81
N GLY A 49 -4.96 14.42 7.99
CA GLY A 49 -6.07 14.46 7.04
C GLY A 49 -7.40 14.66 7.74
N SER A 50 -8.19 15.63 7.27
CA SER A 50 -9.57 15.83 7.69
C SER A 50 -10.48 15.94 6.48
N CYS A 51 -11.74 15.51 6.63
CA CYS A 51 -12.74 15.84 5.63
C CYS A 51 -13.27 17.24 5.88
N ALA A 52 -13.44 18.00 4.81
CA ALA A 52 -14.17 19.25 4.83
C ALA A 52 -15.62 19.02 5.28
N ALA A 53 -16.21 20.02 5.93
CA ALA A 53 -17.64 20.02 6.20
C ALA A 53 -18.45 20.01 4.90
N ARG A 54 -19.68 19.50 4.96
CA ARG A 54 -20.58 19.51 3.82
C ARG A 54 -20.92 20.96 3.44
N ASP A 55 -20.71 21.28 2.18
CA ASP A 55 -21.03 22.55 1.56
C ASP A 55 -21.42 22.39 0.07
N ALA A 56 -21.70 23.51 -0.60
CA ALA A 56 -22.07 23.51 -2.01
C ALA A 56 -21.00 22.88 -2.92
N ARG A 57 -19.73 22.88 -2.52
CA ARG A 57 -18.64 22.26 -3.30
C ARG A 57 -18.65 20.75 -3.15
N SER A 58 -18.86 20.26 -1.94
CA SER A 58 -19.05 18.83 -1.68
C SER A 58 -20.28 18.27 -2.42
N ASP A 59 -21.37 19.04 -2.51
CA ASP A 59 -22.57 18.64 -3.26
C ASP A 59 -22.29 18.59 -4.76
N ARG A 60 -21.52 19.56 -5.31
CA ARG A 60 -21.07 19.52 -6.71
C ARG A 60 -20.17 18.32 -7.00
N LEU A 61 -19.26 17.96 -6.09
CA LEU A 61 -18.43 16.76 -6.22
C LEU A 61 -19.31 15.51 -6.33
N VAL A 62 -20.25 15.33 -5.41
CA VAL A 62 -21.17 14.18 -5.42
C VAL A 62 -21.99 14.17 -6.72
N ALA A 63 -22.51 15.32 -7.15
CA ALA A 63 -23.26 15.41 -8.41
C ALA A 63 -22.41 15.04 -9.64
N LYS A 64 -21.17 15.53 -9.74
CA LYS A 64 -20.23 15.18 -10.83
C LYS A 64 -19.94 13.68 -10.85
N LEU A 65 -19.70 13.07 -9.68
CA LEU A 65 -19.43 11.64 -9.59
C LEU A 65 -20.66 10.79 -9.91
N LYS A 66 -21.86 11.20 -9.47
CA LYS A 66 -23.13 10.56 -9.85
C LYS A 66 -23.36 10.60 -11.35
N ALA A 67 -23.14 11.76 -11.98
CA ALA A 67 -23.24 11.91 -13.42
C ALA A 67 -22.22 11.01 -14.14
N PHE A 68 -20.98 10.93 -13.64
CA PHE A 68 -19.95 10.07 -14.20
C PHE A 68 -20.32 8.57 -14.13
N VAL A 69 -20.66 8.06 -12.94
CA VAL A 69 -21.01 6.63 -12.81
C VAL A 69 -22.32 6.29 -13.53
N GLY A 70 -23.22 7.27 -13.68
CA GLY A 70 -24.46 7.16 -14.43
C GLY A 70 -24.32 7.25 -15.96
N LYS A 71 -23.13 7.53 -16.50
CA LYS A 71 -22.92 7.56 -17.95
C LYS A 71 -23.18 6.20 -18.59
N THR A 72 -23.93 6.20 -19.69
CA THR A 72 -24.29 4.99 -20.45
C THR A 72 -23.80 5.04 -21.90
N ASP A 73 -23.16 6.14 -22.31
CA ASP A 73 -22.49 6.23 -23.60
C ASP A 73 -21.27 5.29 -23.66
N MET A 74 -20.83 4.96 -24.87
CA MET A 74 -19.70 4.05 -25.08
C MET A 74 -18.42 4.57 -24.41
N GLY A 75 -18.16 5.88 -24.48
CA GLY A 75 -17.00 6.51 -23.83
C GLY A 75 -17.07 6.38 -22.31
N GLY A 76 -18.20 6.78 -21.71
CA GLY A 76 -18.42 6.62 -20.27
C GLY A 76 -18.33 5.18 -19.78
N THR A 77 -18.82 4.22 -20.57
CA THR A 77 -18.74 2.79 -20.23
C THR A 77 -17.29 2.30 -20.20
N ILE A 78 -16.50 2.61 -21.23
CA ILE A 78 -15.07 2.24 -21.29
C ILE A 78 -14.29 2.86 -20.13
N GLU A 79 -14.53 4.14 -19.84
CA GLU A 79 -13.88 4.85 -18.74
C GLU A 79 -14.18 4.19 -17.38
N LYS A 80 -15.46 3.88 -17.10
CA LYS A 80 -15.85 3.21 -15.85
C LYS A 80 -15.24 1.82 -15.74
N THR A 81 -15.27 1.03 -16.81
CA THR A 81 -14.70 -0.32 -16.83
C THR A 81 -13.20 -0.29 -16.57
N THR A 82 -12.48 0.64 -17.19
CA THR A 82 -11.02 0.80 -17.00
C THR A 82 -10.67 1.14 -15.54
N MET A 83 -11.55 1.88 -14.86
CA MET A 83 -11.39 2.22 -13.44
C MET A 83 -12.00 1.18 -12.49
N GLY A 84 -12.60 0.09 -12.97
CA GLY A 84 -13.28 -0.89 -12.13
C GLY A 84 -14.55 -0.37 -11.46
N LEU A 85 -15.23 0.59 -12.09
CA LEU A 85 -16.44 1.26 -11.60
C LEU A 85 -17.69 0.92 -12.45
N ALA A 86 -17.62 -0.09 -13.31
CA ALA A 86 -18.70 -0.41 -14.25
C ALA A 86 -20.04 -0.71 -13.57
N GLU A 87 -19.99 -1.39 -12.42
CA GLU A 87 -21.17 -1.78 -11.63
C GLU A 87 -21.61 -0.73 -10.61
N VAL A 88 -20.88 0.39 -10.50
CA VAL A 88 -21.23 1.44 -9.54
C VAL A 88 -22.39 2.25 -10.08
N SER A 89 -23.47 2.31 -9.29
CA SER A 89 -24.66 3.10 -9.58
C SER A 89 -24.60 4.47 -8.88
N PRO A 90 -25.34 5.49 -9.39
CA PRO A 90 -25.39 6.81 -8.77
C PRO A 90 -25.86 6.81 -7.30
N SER A 91 -26.65 5.83 -6.86
CA SER A 91 -27.11 5.74 -5.46
C SER A 91 -26.00 5.35 -4.48
N GLN A 92 -24.93 4.73 -4.96
CA GLN A 92 -23.75 4.34 -4.16
C GLN A 92 -22.73 5.48 -3.99
N VAL A 93 -23.02 6.65 -4.57
CA VAL A 93 -22.19 7.85 -4.44
C VAL A 93 -22.70 8.73 -3.32
N ALA A 94 -21.93 8.84 -2.26
CA ALA A 94 -22.26 9.62 -1.07
C ALA A 94 -21.02 10.36 -0.53
N LEU A 95 -21.24 11.49 0.14
CA LEU A 95 -20.17 12.20 0.83
C LEU A 95 -19.72 11.41 2.07
N VAL A 96 -18.41 11.37 2.31
CA VAL A 96 -17.79 10.76 3.49
C VAL A 96 -17.42 11.82 4.50
N ALA A 97 -17.78 11.59 5.77
CA ALA A 97 -17.35 12.39 6.91
C ALA A 97 -16.56 11.58 7.96
N ASP A 98 -16.33 10.29 7.72
CA ASP A 98 -15.60 9.40 8.64
C ASP A 98 -14.12 9.80 8.74
N LYS A 99 -13.68 10.19 9.93
CA LYS A 99 -12.32 10.69 10.18
C LYS A 99 -11.23 9.70 9.78
N SER A 100 -11.46 8.39 9.98
CA SER A 100 -10.48 7.36 9.65
C SER A 100 -10.31 7.20 8.14
N ILE A 101 -11.40 7.33 7.38
CA ILE A 101 -11.37 7.34 5.91
C ILE A 101 -10.67 8.59 5.41
N CYS A 102 -10.95 9.76 5.99
CA CYS A 102 -10.29 11.02 5.61
C CYS A 102 -8.77 10.99 5.85
N ALA A 103 -8.31 10.38 6.95
CA ALA A 103 -6.89 10.21 7.24
C ALA A 103 -6.20 9.34 6.18
N LYS A 104 -6.81 8.21 5.81
CA LYS A 104 -6.29 7.34 4.75
C LYS A 104 -6.31 8.05 3.38
N ALA A 105 -7.37 8.80 3.10
CA ALA A 105 -7.48 9.62 1.89
C ALA A 105 -6.35 10.65 1.81
N ALA A 106 -5.99 11.32 2.91
CA ALA A 106 -4.90 12.28 2.92
C ALA A 106 -3.54 11.64 2.62
N VAL A 107 -3.26 10.46 3.19
CA VAL A 107 -2.02 9.72 2.89
C VAL A 107 -1.98 9.31 1.42
N ALA A 108 -3.07 8.74 0.90
CA ALA A 108 -3.16 8.32 -0.50
C ALA A 108 -3.08 9.49 -1.47
N PHE A 109 -3.72 10.61 -1.13
CA PHE A 109 -3.72 11.83 -1.92
C PHE A 109 -2.35 12.49 -1.93
N ASP A 110 -1.70 12.65 -0.78
CA ASP A 110 -0.34 13.18 -0.66
C ASP A 110 0.63 12.38 -1.54
N ALA A 111 0.53 11.04 -1.55
CA ALA A 111 1.36 10.18 -2.39
C ALA A 111 1.27 10.52 -3.89
N LYS A 112 0.11 11.03 -4.36
CA LYS A 112 -0.12 11.44 -5.76
C LYS A 112 0.23 12.89 -6.04
N GLN A 113 0.35 13.75 -5.02
CA GLN A 113 0.71 15.15 -5.24
C GLN A 113 2.20 15.29 -5.55
N LEU A 114 2.54 16.18 -6.49
CA LEU A 114 3.92 16.61 -6.74
C LEU A 114 4.41 17.48 -5.58
N GLN A 115 3.55 18.38 -5.09
CA GLN A 115 3.83 19.24 -3.95
C GLN A 115 3.23 18.61 -2.68
N LYS A 116 4.11 18.03 -1.87
CA LYS A 116 3.75 17.31 -0.64
C LYS A 116 3.40 18.27 0.49
N ARG A 117 2.40 17.96 1.32
CA ARG A 117 1.96 18.79 2.46
C ARG A 117 1.84 18.00 3.76
N ASN A 118 1.95 18.69 4.90
CA ASN A 118 1.80 18.08 6.21
C ASN A 118 0.32 17.86 6.57
N SER A 119 -0.58 18.60 5.92
CA SER A 119 -2.00 18.63 6.25
C SER A 119 -2.86 18.80 5.01
N TYR A 120 -3.95 18.05 4.97
CA TYR A 120 -4.96 18.14 3.91
C TYR A 120 -6.36 18.24 4.51
N THR A 121 -7.13 19.19 3.98
CA THR A 121 -8.59 19.24 4.13
C THR A 121 -9.19 18.80 2.80
N LEU A 122 -9.93 17.70 2.80
CA LEU A 122 -10.36 17.01 1.58
C LEU A 122 -11.89 16.90 1.51
N TYR A 123 -12.45 16.96 0.31
CA TYR A 123 -13.78 16.41 0.06
C TYR A 123 -13.59 14.96 -0.41
N VAL A 124 -14.24 14.04 0.29
CA VAL A 124 -14.15 12.60 0.01
C VAL A 124 -15.55 12.08 -0.25
N ALA A 125 -15.75 11.35 -1.34
CA ALA A 125 -17.02 10.69 -1.66
C ALA A 125 -16.78 9.20 -1.93
N THR A 126 -17.72 8.35 -1.53
CA THR A 126 -17.73 6.92 -1.90
C THR A 126 -18.20 6.75 -3.34
N LEU A 127 -17.73 5.69 -3.99
CA LEU A 127 -18.23 5.17 -5.27
C LEU A 127 -18.31 3.65 -5.14
N GLY A 128 -19.35 3.15 -4.46
CA GLY A 128 -19.38 1.74 -4.04
C GLY A 128 -18.25 1.45 -3.03
N SER A 129 -17.28 0.62 -3.40
CA SER A 129 -16.09 0.33 -2.58
C SER A 129 -14.91 1.28 -2.81
N SER A 130 -14.98 2.14 -3.81
CA SER A 130 -13.93 3.08 -4.20
C SER A 130 -14.20 4.48 -3.64
N TYR A 131 -13.22 5.38 -3.76
CA TYR A 131 -13.26 6.73 -3.18
C TYR A 131 -12.82 7.78 -4.18
N GLY A 132 -13.57 8.87 -4.28
CA GLY A 132 -13.21 10.08 -5.02
C GLY A 132 -12.75 11.15 -4.05
N VAL A 133 -11.60 11.75 -4.33
CA VAL A 133 -10.93 12.69 -3.42
C VAL A 133 -10.58 13.98 -4.15
N VAL A 134 -10.97 15.11 -3.57
CA VAL A 134 -10.64 16.45 -4.05
C VAL A 134 -10.04 17.26 -2.91
N ASN A 135 -8.97 18.00 -3.20
CA ASN A 135 -8.42 18.98 -2.28
C ASN A 135 -9.22 20.29 -2.31
N THR A 136 -9.36 20.94 -1.16
CA THR A 136 -9.98 22.28 -1.07
C THR A 136 -9.18 23.35 -1.81
N ILE A 137 -7.90 23.12 -2.11
CA ILE A 137 -7.09 24.09 -2.86
C ILE A 137 -7.34 23.90 -4.35
N MET A 138 -7.89 24.93 -5.00
CA MET A 138 -8.02 24.96 -6.47
C MET A 138 -6.65 25.23 -7.09
N LEU A 139 -6.27 24.42 -8.07
CA LEU A 139 -5.04 24.65 -8.85
C LEU A 139 -5.24 25.78 -9.87
N ALA A 140 -6.46 25.90 -10.42
CA ALA A 140 -6.90 27.00 -11.25
C ALA A 140 -8.42 27.18 -11.10
N PRO A 141 -8.98 28.40 -11.31
CA PRO A 141 -10.42 28.61 -11.29
C PRO A 141 -11.16 27.67 -12.24
N GLY A 142 -12.20 27.00 -11.77
CA GLY A 142 -13.01 26.07 -12.55
C GLY A 142 -12.41 24.68 -12.79
N TYR A 143 -11.13 24.46 -12.47
CA TYR A 143 -10.48 23.16 -12.63
C TYR A 143 -10.31 22.45 -11.29
N GLU A 144 -11.10 21.38 -11.10
CA GLU A 144 -11.02 20.48 -9.94
C GLU A 144 -10.73 19.08 -10.45
N ALA A 145 -9.55 18.55 -10.15
CA ALA A 145 -9.23 17.15 -10.41
C ALA A 145 -9.75 16.28 -9.27
N ILE A 146 -10.60 15.31 -9.60
CA ILE A 146 -11.14 14.30 -8.70
C ILE A 146 -10.30 13.04 -8.85
N TYR A 147 -9.47 12.77 -7.85
CA TYR A 147 -8.61 11.58 -7.85
C TYR A 147 -9.40 10.39 -7.32
N ILE A 148 -9.38 9.29 -8.05
CA ILE A 148 -10.12 8.08 -7.72
C ILE A 148 -9.16 7.02 -7.18
N PHE A 149 -9.53 6.43 -6.05
CA PHE A 149 -8.82 5.39 -5.35
C PHE A 149 -9.72 4.16 -5.16
N ASP A 150 -9.15 2.97 -5.24
CA ASP A 150 -9.87 1.75 -4.89
C ASP A 150 -10.01 1.56 -3.36
N LYS A 151 -10.62 0.46 -2.94
CA LYS A 151 -10.80 0.11 -1.52
C LYS A 151 -9.49 -0.04 -0.73
N SER A 152 -8.38 -0.29 -1.43
CA SER A 152 -7.04 -0.45 -0.88
C SER A 152 -6.23 0.85 -0.98
N TRP A 153 -6.87 1.97 -1.30
CA TRP A 153 -6.24 3.28 -1.49
C TRP A 153 -5.22 3.34 -2.62
N LYS A 154 -5.29 2.41 -3.58
CA LYS A 154 -4.50 2.48 -4.80
C LYS A 154 -5.17 3.43 -5.77
N TYR A 155 -4.38 4.35 -6.35
CA TYR A 155 -4.87 5.25 -7.39
C TYR A 155 -5.26 4.49 -8.65
N ILE A 156 -6.46 4.79 -9.17
CA ILE A 156 -7.03 4.14 -10.36
C ILE A 156 -7.44 5.12 -11.46
N GLY A 157 -7.52 6.42 -11.18
CA GLY A 157 -7.85 7.40 -12.23
C GLY A 157 -8.10 8.82 -11.72
N VAL A 158 -8.40 9.72 -12.66
CA VAL A 158 -8.73 11.12 -12.39
C VAL A 158 -9.94 11.55 -13.23
N LYS A 159 -10.77 12.46 -12.69
CA LYS A 159 -11.90 13.09 -13.37
C LYS A 159 -11.93 14.60 -13.20
#